data_AF-A0A1Q5Q2C5-F1
#
_entry.id   AF-A0A1Q5Q2C5-F1
#
_cell.length_a   1.000
_cell.length_b   1.000
_cell.length_c   1.000
_cell.angle_alpha   90.00
_cell.angle_beta   90.00
_cell.angle_gamma   90.00
#
_symmetry.space_group_name_H-M   'P 1'
#
loop_
_entity.id
_entity.type
_entity.pdbx_description
1 polymer ?
#
loop_
_entity_poly.entity_id
_entity_poly.type
_entity_poly.pdbx_seq_one_letter_code
_entity_poly.pdbx_strand_id
1 'polypeptide(L)'
;MGRNLAKLLALALGPLFAVGCQGEDDSIKVPTKKYPGDSIPAVLVHVKVKRVDVHGTWVCPVIDHKGKESLLILPPKSTGAVEPSPTFTVGGHALKEGDTFDTSWLAPQDKPVKCGDTTYEHAVLMSTDDVTQPSEAK
;
A
#
# COMPACT_ATOMS: atom_id res chain seq x y z
N MET A 1 -1.46 12.30 -76.67
CA MET A 1 -0.14 11.96 -76.10
C MET A 1 -0.01 12.66 -74.76
N GLY A 2 0.39 11.93 -73.71
CA GLY A 2 0.58 12.47 -72.36
C GLY A 2 -0.12 11.63 -71.28
N ARG A 3 0.52 10.54 -70.87
CA ARG A 3 0.12 9.70 -69.72
C ARG A 3 0.46 10.47 -68.44
N ASN A 4 -0.40 10.45 -67.42
CA ASN A 4 0.04 10.64 -66.04
C ASN A 4 -0.73 9.72 -65.09
N LEU A 5 0.07 8.90 -64.40
CA LEU A 5 -0.30 7.91 -63.41
C LEU A 5 -0.59 8.57 -62.05
N ALA A 6 -1.62 8.03 -61.38
CA ALA A 6 -1.68 7.59 -59.99
C ALA A 6 -1.04 8.43 -58.85
N LYS A 7 -1.88 8.76 -57.85
CA LYS A 7 -1.68 8.63 -56.40
C LYS A 7 -3.02 9.02 -55.73
N LEU A 8 -3.87 8.09 -55.28
CA LEU A 8 -3.86 7.25 -54.06
C LEU A 8 -3.83 8.06 -52.75
N LEU A 9 -4.65 7.59 -51.79
CA LEU A 9 -4.93 8.01 -50.41
C LEU A 9 -6.12 8.96 -50.20
N ALA A 10 -7.33 8.46 -49.88
CA ALA A 10 -7.80 7.76 -48.67
C ALA A 10 -8.36 8.75 -47.62
N LEU A 11 -9.69 8.72 -47.49
CA LEU A 11 -10.48 9.31 -46.40
C LEU A 11 -10.04 8.73 -45.04
N ALA A 12 -9.93 9.57 -44.02
CA ALA A 12 -10.17 9.14 -42.65
C ALA A 12 -10.80 10.29 -41.84
N LEU A 13 -11.94 9.96 -41.26
CA LEU A 13 -12.79 10.76 -40.39
C LEU A 13 -12.10 11.04 -39.03
N GLY A 14 -12.50 12.15 -38.42
CA GLY A 14 -12.81 12.17 -36.99
C GLY A 14 -11.96 13.12 -36.13
N PRO A 15 -12.58 14.12 -35.48
CA PRO A 15 -11.96 14.85 -34.38
C PRO A 15 -12.12 14.01 -33.10
N LEU A 16 -11.02 13.56 -32.51
CA LEU A 16 -11.04 13.00 -31.16
C LEU A 16 -10.36 13.98 -30.21
N PHE A 17 -11.19 14.64 -29.42
CA PHE A 17 -10.85 15.23 -28.14
C PHE A 17 -10.03 14.22 -27.33
N ALA A 18 -8.75 14.53 -27.11
CA ALA A 18 -8.02 13.98 -25.99
C ALA A 18 -7.75 15.15 -25.04
N VAL A 19 -8.74 15.40 -24.18
CA VAL A 19 -8.52 16.06 -22.89
C VAL A 19 -7.51 15.19 -22.16
N GLY A 20 -6.24 15.58 -22.21
CA GLY A 20 -5.23 15.03 -21.33
C GLY A 20 -5.58 15.47 -19.92
N CYS A 21 -6.41 14.69 -19.23
CA CYS A 21 -6.35 14.63 -17.78
C CYS A 21 -4.93 14.17 -17.44
N GLN A 22 -4.01 15.12 -17.27
CA GLN A 22 -2.86 14.93 -16.40
C GLN A 22 -3.46 14.71 -15.02
N GLY A 23 -3.74 13.44 -14.71
CA GLY A 23 -4.03 13.04 -13.34
C GLY A 23 -2.84 13.47 -12.50
N GLU A 24 -3.10 14.31 -11.51
CA GLU A 24 -2.25 14.42 -10.34
C GLU A 24 -1.83 13.01 -9.95
N ASP A 25 -0.53 12.85 -9.68
CA ASP A 25 0.04 11.60 -9.20
C ASP A 25 -0.54 11.35 -7.80
N ASP A 26 -1.76 10.79 -7.77
CA ASP A 26 -2.45 10.31 -6.59
C ASP A 26 -1.76 9.01 -6.15
N SER A 27 -0.46 9.11 -5.85
CA SER A 27 0.31 7.97 -5.41
C SER A 27 -0.35 7.44 -4.13
N ILE A 28 -0.77 6.18 -4.17
CA ILE A 28 -1.40 5.52 -3.02
C ILE A 28 -0.43 5.51 -1.84
N LYS A 29 -0.89 6.00 -0.70
CA LYS A 29 -0.13 6.19 0.53
C LYS A 29 -0.43 5.08 1.53
N VAL A 30 0.57 4.73 2.31
CA VAL A 30 0.44 3.90 3.51
C VAL A 30 1.08 4.63 4.69
N PRO A 31 0.61 4.44 5.93
CA PRO A 31 1.20 5.08 7.09
C PRO A 31 2.61 4.51 7.32
N THR A 32 3.64 5.33 7.16
CA THR A 32 5.03 4.92 7.37
C THR A 32 5.73 5.78 8.41
N LYS A 33 6.66 5.18 9.16
CA LYS A 33 7.53 5.90 10.10
C LYS A 33 8.81 5.12 10.31
N LYS A 34 9.93 5.84 10.46
CA LYS A 34 11.21 5.22 10.82
C LYS A 34 11.14 4.72 12.27
N TYR A 35 11.56 3.47 12.49
CA TYR A 35 11.67 2.90 13.83
C TYR A 35 12.73 3.67 14.66
N PRO A 36 12.42 4.13 15.89
CA PRO A 36 13.32 4.99 16.65
C PRO A 36 14.32 4.25 17.55
N GLY A 37 14.19 2.94 17.77
CA GLY A 37 14.96 2.20 18.78
C GLY A 37 16.21 1.49 18.26
N ASP A 38 17.21 1.36 19.13
CA ASP A 38 18.40 0.50 18.97
C ASP A 38 18.01 -0.99 18.84
N SER A 39 18.86 -1.79 18.18
CA SER A 39 18.66 -3.21 17.88
C SER A 39 17.99 -3.98 19.04
N ILE A 40 16.71 -4.32 18.84
CA ILE A 40 15.88 -5.03 19.82
C ILE A 40 16.08 -6.53 19.60
N PRO A 41 16.11 -7.37 20.66
CA PRO A 41 16.15 -8.82 20.52
C PRO A 41 15.04 -9.32 19.59
N ALA A 42 15.42 -10.15 18.61
CA ALA A 42 14.58 -10.67 17.54
C ALA A 42 13.56 -11.71 18.05
N VAL A 43 12.54 -11.26 18.78
CA VAL A 43 11.41 -12.12 19.14
C VAL A 43 10.44 -12.17 17.97
N LEU A 44 10.25 -13.34 17.36
CA LEU A 44 9.31 -13.50 16.26
C LEU A 44 7.87 -13.20 16.74
N VAL A 45 7.21 -12.27 16.06
CA VAL A 45 5.82 -11.86 16.29
C VAL A 45 4.99 -12.28 15.09
N HIS A 46 4.03 -13.17 15.31
CA HIS A 46 3.05 -13.58 14.31
C HIS A 46 1.91 -12.56 14.25
N VAL A 47 1.70 -11.95 13.10
CA VAL A 47 0.73 -10.86 12.90
C VAL A 47 -0.30 -11.26 11.86
N LYS A 48 -1.59 -11.12 12.21
CA LYS A 48 -2.71 -11.27 11.27
C LYS A 48 -3.25 -9.91 10.86
N VAL A 49 -3.37 -9.68 9.55
CA VAL A 49 -4.10 -8.53 8.99
C VAL A 49 -5.59 -8.76 9.19
N LYS A 50 -6.20 -7.98 10.07
CA LYS A 50 -7.64 -8.06 10.38
C LYS A 50 -8.48 -7.49 9.25
N ARG A 51 -8.05 -6.35 8.70
CA ARG A 51 -8.67 -5.68 7.55
C ARG A 51 -7.71 -4.65 6.97
N VAL A 52 -8.04 -4.13 5.79
CA VAL A 52 -7.33 -3.04 5.13
C VAL A 52 -8.34 -1.94 4.81
N ASP A 53 -8.32 -0.86 5.60
CA ASP A 53 -9.22 0.27 5.42
C ASP A 53 -8.69 1.18 4.29
N VAL A 54 -9.57 1.73 3.46
CA VAL A 54 -9.22 2.67 2.37
C VAL A 54 -9.90 4.02 2.58
N HIS A 55 -9.11 5.09 2.59
CA HIS A 55 -9.60 6.46 2.79
C HIS A 55 -8.96 7.41 1.77
N GLY A 56 -9.66 7.64 0.65
CA GLY A 56 -9.11 8.37 -0.50
C GLY A 56 -7.91 7.61 -1.07
N THR A 57 -6.75 8.27 -1.13
CA THR A 57 -5.49 7.66 -1.56
C THR A 57 -4.74 6.93 -0.46
N TRP A 58 -5.32 6.75 0.73
CA TRP A 58 -4.70 6.04 1.84
C TRP A 58 -5.16 4.59 1.95
N VAL A 59 -4.19 3.70 2.07
CA VAL A 59 -4.35 2.31 2.50
C VAL A 59 -3.89 2.21 3.96
N CYS A 60 -4.79 1.80 4.84
CA CYS A 60 -4.63 1.81 6.29
C CYS A 60 -4.75 0.38 6.84
N PRO A 61 -3.62 -0.34 7.02
CA PRO A 61 -3.66 -1.72 7.48
C PRO A 61 -4.01 -1.80 8.96
N VAL A 62 -4.96 -2.67 9.31
CA VAL A 62 -5.39 -2.88 10.70
C VAL A 62 -5.08 -4.32 11.10
N ILE A 63 -4.44 -4.49 12.24
CA ILE A 63 -4.05 -5.78 12.80
C ILE A 63 -4.64 -5.98 14.20
N ASP A 64 -4.64 -7.22 14.68
CA ASP A 64 -4.80 -7.50 16.11
C ASP A 64 -3.43 -7.43 16.78
N HIS A 65 -3.28 -6.57 17.78
CA HIS A 65 -2.11 -6.56 18.62
C HIS A 65 -2.52 -6.51 20.09
N LYS A 66 -2.24 -7.60 20.82
CA LYS A 66 -2.58 -7.77 22.24
C LYS A 66 -4.09 -7.60 22.51
N GLY A 67 -4.94 -8.13 21.62
CA GLY A 67 -6.40 -8.10 21.76
C GLY A 67 -7.03 -6.75 21.41
N LYS A 68 -6.28 -5.88 20.73
CA LYS A 68 -6.75 -4.55 20.29
C LYS A 68 -6.54 -4.41 18.79
N GLU A 69 -7.56 -3.91 18.11
CA GLU A 69 -7.43 -3.46 16.72
C GLU A 69 -6.51 -2.25 16.69
N SER A 70 -5.39 -2.37 15.99
CA SER A 70 -4.35 -1.36 15.92
C SER A 70 -4.01 -1.05 14.47
N LEU A 71 -3.90 0.24 14.15
CA LEU A 71 -3.30 0.68 12.89
C LEU A 71 -1.84 0.25 12.85
N LEU A 72 -1.43 -0.44 11.78
CA LEU A 72 -0.05 -0.81 11.56
C LEU A 72 0.68 0.33 10.83
N ILE A 73 1.66 0.93 11.48
CA ILE A 73 2.57 1.90 10.90
C ILE A 73 3.78 1.14 10.36
N LEU A 74 3.99 1.24 9.06
CA LEU A 74 4.95 0.46 8.31
C LEU A 74 6.35 1.12 8.28
N PRO A 75 7.40 0.36 7.99
CA PRO A 75 8.71 0.90 7.67
C PRO A 75 8.68 1.84 6.46
N PRO A 76 9.62 2.78 6.37
CA PRO A 76 9.80 3.56 5.14
C PRO A 76 10.00 2.66 3.93
N LYS A 77 9.58 3.13 2.74
CA LYS A 77 9.56 2.40 1.44
C LYS A 77 8.43 1.39 1.27
N SER A 78 7.61 1.17 2.29
CA SER A 78 6.35 0.44 2.12
C SER A 78 5.42 1.20 1.16
N THR A 79 4.65 0.46 0.37
CA THR A 79 3.73 0.97 -0.65
C THR A 79 2.33 0.42 -0.44
N GLY A 80 1.32 1.03 -1.05
CA GLY A 80 -0.04 0.53 -1.06
C GLY A 80 -0.62 0.46 -2.47
N ALA A 81 -1.67 -0.33 -2.64
CA ALA A 81 -2.51 -0.37 -3.83
C ALA A 81 -3.98 -0.56 -3.42
N VAL A 82 -4.91 0.02 -4.18
CA VAL A 82 -6.36 -0.15 -3.96
C VAL A 82 -6.95 -1.19 -4.91
N GLU A 83 -6.40 -1.32 -6.11
CA GLU A 83 -6.88 -2.18 -7.18
C GLU A 83 -5.86 -3.30 -7.50
N PRO A 84 -6.30 -4.53 -7.86
CA PRO A 84 -7.69 -5.00 -7.90
C PRO A 84 -8.31 -5.26 -6.51
N SER A 85 -7.52 -5.08 -5.46
CA SER A 85 -7.96 -5.15 -4.07
C SER A 85 -7.00 -4.36 -3.17
N PRO A 86 -7.44 -3.83 -2.01
CA PRO A 86 -6.58 -3.11 -1.10
C PRO A 86 -5.42 -3.98 -0.59
N THR A 87 -4.19 -3.55 -0.84
CA THR A 87 -2.96 -4.22 -0.39
C THR A 87 -1.92 -3.21 0.07
N PHE A 88 -0.98 -3.67 0.88
CA PHE A 88 0.18 -2.90 1.31
C PHE A 88 1.43 -3.79 1.29
N THR A 89 2.62 -3.20 1.15
CA THR A 89 3.86 -3.96 1.09
C THR A 89 4.64 -3.93 2.40
N VAL A 90 5.19 -5.08 2.76
CA VAL A 90 6.00 -5.30 3.97
C VAL A 90 7.15 -6.22 3.60
N GLY A 91 8.39 -5.76 3.75
CA GLY A 91 9.56 -6.54 3.33
C GLY A 91 9.57 -6.88 1.83
N GLY A 92 8.90 -6.09 0.99
CA GLY A 92 8.74 -6.36 -0.45
C GLY A 92 7.60 -7.31 -0.81
N HIS A 93 6.88 -7.87 0.17
CA HIS A 93 5.72 -8.72 -0.04
C HIS A 93 4.43 -7.92 0.06
N ALA A 94 3.51 -8.10 -0.90
CA ALA A 94 2.18 -7.52 -0.84
C ALA A 94 1.28 -8.36 0.09
N LEU A 95 0.64 -7.69 1.05
CA LEU A 95 -0.26 -8.27 2.04
C LEU A 95 -1.65 -7.65 1.89
N LYS A 96 -2.68 -8.45 2.18
CA LYS A 96 -4.10 -8.06 2.19
C LYS A 96 -4.80 -8.54 3.46
N GLU A 97 -6.09 -8.23 3.57
CA GLU A 97 -6.93 -8.75 4.65
C GLU A 97 -6.86 -10.29 4.73
N GLY A 98 -6.74 -10.80 5.96
CA GLY A 98 -6.68 -12.23 6.24
C GLY A 98 -5.26 -12.80 6.23
N ASP A 99 -4.32 -12.16 5.52
CA ASP A 99 -2.93 -12.62 5.46
C ASP A 99 -2.25 -12.57 6.82
N THR A 100 -1.27 -13.46 6.98
CA THR A 100 -0.40 -13.53 8.15
C THR A 100 1.05 -13.32 7.75
N PHE A 101 1.78 -12.59 8.57
CA PHE A 101 3.20 -12.35 8.37
C PHE A 101 3.93 -12.31 9.72
N ASP A 102 5.23 -12.58 9.66
CA ASP A 102 6.07 -12.56 10.84
C ASP A 102 6.98 -11.33 10.83
N THR A 103 7.11 -10.70 11.98
CA THR A 103 8.01 -9.57 12.19
C THR A 103 8.78 -9.72 13.49
N SER A 104 9.95 -9.12 13.57
CA SER A 104 10.81 -9.15 14.76
C SER A 104 10.26 -8.32 15.92
N TRP A 105 9.39 -7.32 15.66
CA TRP A 105 8.89 -6.44 16.71
C TRP A 105 7.73 -5.54 16.28
N LEU A 106 6.81 -5.26 17.23
CA LEU A 106 5.78 -4.22 17.14
C LEU A 106 5.83 -3.30 18.38
N ALA A 107 6.09 -2.01 18.16
CA ALA A 107 6.11 -1.01 19.23
C ALA A 107 4.79 -0.22 19.26
N PRO A 108 4.04 -0.21 20.38
CA PRO A 108 2.84 0.62 20.48
C PRO A 108 3.17 2.11 20.31
N GLN A 109 2.23 2.87 19.76
CA GLN A 109 2.23 4.33 19.84
C GLN A 109 1.32 4.76 21.00
N ASP A 110 1.80 5.71 21.79
CA ASP A 110 1.09 6.22 22.97
C ASP A 110 0.00 7.25 22.63
N LYS A 111 -0.20 7.56 21.34
CA LYS A 111 -1.12 8.59 20.87
C LYS A 111 -1.95 8.07 19.69
N PRO A 112 -3.20 8.54 19.55
CA PRO A 112 -3.99 8.27 18.36
C PRO A 112 -3.28 8.71 17.08
N VAL A 113 -3.44 7.93 16.01
CA VAL A 113 -2.77 8.16 14.73
C VAL A 113 -3.82 8.30 13.63
N LYS A 114 -3.59 9.25 12.72
CA LYS A 114 -4.44 9.45 11.55
C LYS A 114 -3.93 8.66 10.35
N CYS A 115 -4.85 8.07 9.60
CA CYS A 115 -4.60 7.51 8.28
C CYS A 115 -5.75 7.92 7.35
N GLY A 116 -5.45 8.78 6.38
CA GLY A 116 -6.45 9.55 5.66
C GLY A 116 -7.28 10.43 6.62
N ASP A 117 -8.60 10.38 6.46
CA ASP A 117 -9.55 11.16 7.25
C ASP A 117 -9.97 10.48 8.57
N THR A 118 -9.46 9.27 8.83
CA THR A 118 -9.82 8.46 10.01
C THR A 118 -8.75 8.54 11.09
N THR A 119 -9.19 8.58 12.36
CA THR A 119 -8.31 8.51 13.53
C THR A 119 -8.43 7.14 14.19
N TYR A 120 -7.28 6.53 14.50
CA TYR A 120 -7.17 5.24 15.15
C TYR A 120 -6.62 5.43 16.57
N GLU A 121 -7.37 4.98 17.58
CA GLU A 121 -7.01 5.11 19.01
C GLU A 121 -5.80 4.25 19.41
N HIS A 122 -5.53 3.20 18.64
CA HIS A 122 -4.40 2.31 18.84
C HIS A 122 -3.62 2.18 17.54
N ALA A 123 -2.30 2.29 17.65
CA ALA A 123 -1.40 2.09 16.54
C ALA A 123 -0.14 1.40 17.03
N VAL A 124 0.49 0.64 16.15
CA VAL A 124 1.79 0.01 16.40
C VAL A 124 2.73 0.33 15.26
N LEU A 125 4.00 0.53 15.60
CA LEU A 125 5.08 0.75 14.68
C LEU A 125 5.86 -0.55 14.49
N MET A 126 5.98 -0.97 13.24
CA MET A 126 6.78 -2.13 12.87
C MET A 126 8.26 -1.75 12.71
N SER A 127 9.16 -2.63 13.16
CA SER A 127 10.60 -2.46 12.92
C SER A 127 10.93 -2.62 11.44
N THR A 128 12.04 -2.01 11.02
CA THR A 128 12.63 -2.21 9.69
C THR A 128 13.27 -3.59 9.53
N ASP A 129 13.50 -4.30 10.62
CA ASP A 129 14.30 -5.52 10.67
C ASP A 129 13.46 -6.77 10.31
N ASP A 130 13.89 -7.43 9.24
CA ASP A 130 13.52 -8.76 8.71
C ASP A 130 12.08 -9.22 8.95
N VAL A 131 11.21 -8.86 8.00
CA VAL A 131 9.94 -9.56 7.75
C VAL A 131 10.32 -10.92 7.20
N THR A 132 10.17 -11.96 8.02
CA THR A 132 10.92 -13.19 7.77
C THR A 132 10.21 -14.14 6.81
N GLN A 133 8.89 -14.03 6.65
CA GLN A 133 8.11 -14.70 5.60
C GLN A 133 6.61 -14.34 5.74
N PRO A 134 5.86 -14.15 4.64
CA PRO A 134 4.42 -14.40 4.67
C PRO A 134 4.20 -15.90 4.90
N SER A 135 3.48 -16.27 5.96
CA SER A 135 3.07 -17.66 6.16
C SER A 135 1.74 -17.87 5.45
N GLU A 136 1.69 -18.82 4.51
CA GLU A 136 0.44 -19.17 3.83
C GLU A 136 -0.60 -19.59 4.87
N ALA A 137 -1.78 -18.97 4.81
CA ALA A 137 -2.95 -19.46 5.53
C ALA A 137 -3.26 -20.87 5.00
N LYS A 138 -3.02 -21.87 5.85
CA LYS A 138 -3.33 -23.27 5.58
C LYS A 138 -4.82 -23.57 5.67
#